data_AF-A0A392S0Y1-F1
#
_entry.id   AF-A0A392S0Y1-F1
#
_cell.length_a   1.000
_cell.length_b   1.000
_cell.length_c   1.000
_cell.angle_alpha   90.00
_cell.angle_beta   90.00
_cell.angle_gamma   90.00
#
_symmetry.space_group_name_H-M   'P 1'
#
loop_
_entity.id
_entity.type
_entity.pdbx_description
1 polymer ?
#
loop_
_entity_poly.entity_id
_entity_poly.type
_entity_poly.pdbx_seq_one_letter_code
_entity_poly.pdbx_strand_id
1 'polypeptide(L)'
;ISGEACGLNEALNLIDRLQLHKVIIETDSLTLVQAVEANKSIRRSWGVVVQRCIDFLRRNPSSSVKWIRREQNCVAHQLARWAEVEQNRDWAYSVPDCIIPLIQKDLGFCNPL
;
A
#
# COMPACT_ATOMS: atom_id res chain seq x y z
N ILE A 1 -3.88 2.99 -12.12
CA ILE A 1 -2.39 3.01 -12.04
C ILE A 1 -1.83 4.23 -11.31
N SER A 2 -2.00 5.48 -11.75
CA SER A 2 -1.31 6.61 -11.07
C SER A 2 -1.65 6.74 -9.57
N GLY A 3 -2.91 6.53 -9.18
CA GLY A 3 -3.30 6.47 -7.77
C GLY A 3 -2.69 5.28 -7.01
N GLU A 4 -2.66 4.09 -7.62
CA GLU A 4 -1.99 2.91 -7.02
C GLU A 4 -0.48 3.14 -6.85
N ALA A 5 0.16 3.78 -7.82
CA ALA A 5 1.57 4.13 -7.74
C ALA A 5 1.82 5.19 -6.66
N CYS A 6 0.91 6.15 -6.49
CA CYS A 6 0.95 7.08 -5.36
C CYS A 6 0.88 6.31 -4.03
N GLY A 7 -0.08 5.39 -3.90
CA GLY A 7 -0.20 4.53 -2.70
C GLY A 7 1.07 3.72 -2.41
N LEU A 8 1.68 3.12 -3.43
CA LEU A 8 2.95 2.41 -3.29
C LEU A 8 4.09 3.36 -2.87
N ASN A 9 4.14 4.56 -3.42
CA ASN A 9 5.15 5.56 -3.06
C ASN A 9 5.00 6.03 -1.61
N GLU A 10 3.77 6.23 -1.14
CA GLU A 10 3.50 6.58 0.26
C GLU A 10 3.78 5.42 1.22
N ALA A 11 3.54 4.17 0.80
CA ALA A 11 3.96 3.01 1.56
C ALA A 11 5.50 2.97 1.71
N LEU A 12 6.25 3.26 0.63
CA LEU A 12 7.72 3.35 0.68
C LEU A 12 8.19 4.51 1.57
N ASN A 13 7.53 5.68 1.51
CA ASN A 13 7.81 6.79 2.44
C ASN A 13 7.58 6.37 3.90
N LEU A 14 6.51 5.65 4.19
CA LEU A 14 6.21 5.15 5.53
C LEU A 14 7.27 4.16 6.01
N ILE A 15 7.68 3.22 5.16
CA ILE A 15 8.75 2.25 5.42
C ILE A 15 10.06 2.97 5.75
N ASP A 16 10.43 3.98 4.96
CA ASP A 16 11.65 4.77 5.19
C ASP A 16 11.57 5.55 6.52
N ARG A 17 10.42 6.20 6.81
CA ARG A 17 10.20 6.94 8.07
C ARG A 17 10.28 6.05 9.30
N LEU A 18 9.72 4.84 9.22
CA LEU A 18 9.70 3.86 10.30
C LEU A 18 10.98 3.00 10.36
N GLN A 19 11.92 3.18 9.43
CA GLN A 19 13.16 2.41 9.31
C GLN A 19 12.92 0.89 9.24
N LEU A 20 11.93 0.48 8.45
CA LEU A 20 11.59 -0.95 8.29
C LEU A 20 12.43 -1.59 7.18
N HIS A 21 13.08 -2.71 7.50
CA HIS A 21 13.96 -3.43 6.57
C HIS A 21 13.40 -4.79 6.11
N LYS A 22 12.36 -5.30 6.78
CA LYS A 22 11.71 -6.57 6.46
C LYS A 22 10.21 -6.37 6.35
N VAL A 23 9.72 -6.21 5.14
CA VAL A 23 8.33 -5.81 4.86
C VAL A 23 7.75 -6.64 3.72
N ILE A 24 6.47 -6.97 3.83
CA ILE A 24 5.66 -7.47 2.71
C ILE A 24 4.74 -6.32 2.31
N ILE A 25 4.93 -5.79 1.10
CA ILE A 25 4.08 -4.74 0.55
C ILE A 25 2.98 -5.42 -0.25
N GLU A 26 1.72 -5.29 0.20
CA GLU A 26 0.56 -5.85 -0.49
C GLU A 26 -0.18 -4.78 -1.29
N THR A 27 -0.56 -5.10 -2.52
CA THR A 27 -1.32 -4.20 -3.39
C THR A 27 -2.30 -4.99 -4.24
N ASP A 28 -3.46 -4.41 -4.55
CA ASP A 28 -4.41 -4.96 -5.51
C ASP A 28 -4.05 -4.63 -6.97
N SER A 29 -2.96 -3.90 -7.20
CA SER A 29 -2.45 -3.58 -8.54
C SER A 29 -1.52 -4.67 -9.09
N LEU A 30 -2.09 -5.60 -9.85
CA LEU A 30 -1.29 -6.62 -10.56
C LEU A 30 -0.28 -5.98 -11.53
N THR A 31 -0.62 -4.83 -12.11
CA THR A 31 0.27 -4.10 -13.03
C THR A 31 1.54 -3.62 -12.33
N LEU A 32 1.45 -3.08 -11.11
CA LEU A 32 2.62 -2.65 -10.36
C LEU A 32 3.47 -3.84 -9.94
N VAL A 33 2.86 -4.91 -9.43
CA VAL A 33 3.57 -6.13 -9.02
C VAL A 33 4.37 -6.71 -10.19
N GLN A 34 3.72 -6.94 -11.33
CA GLN A 34 4.40 -7.44 -12.53
C GLN A 34 5.48 -6.51 -13.05
N ALA A 35 5.31 -5.19 -12.91
CA ALA A 35 6.34 -4.22 -13.32
C ALA A 35 7.58 -4.29 -12.42
N VAL A 36 7.40 -4.42 -11.11
CA VAL A 36 8.48 -4.55 -10.13
C VAL A 36 9.20 -5.88 -10.29
N GLU A 37 8.46 -6.99 -10.36
CA GLU A 37 9.04 -8.34 -10.50
C GLU A 37 9.82 -8.51 -11.80
N ALA A 38 9.28 -7.99 -12.92
CA ALA A 38 9.96 -8.03 -14.20
C ALA A 38 11.03 -6.93 -14.36
N ASN A 39 11.32 -6.17 -13.30
CA ASN A 39 12.38 -5.16 -13.28
C ASN A 39 12.20 -4.12 -14.42
N LYS A 40 10.95 -3.77 -14.75
CA LYS A 40 10.61 -3.03 -15.97
C LYS A 40 10.99 -1.56 -15.86
N SER A 41 11.71 -1.06 -16.87
CA SER A 41 11.88 0.38 -17.09
C SER A 41 10.64 0.95 -17.78
N ILE A 42 9.91 1.83 -17.09
CA ILE A 42 8.66 2.41 -17.57
C ILE A 42 8.82 3.91 -17.86
N ARG A 43 8.58 4.32 -19.11
CA ARG A 43 8.62 5.73 -19.56
C ARG A 43 7.31 6.48 -19.30
N ARG A 44 6.71 6.29 -18.13
CA ARG A 44 5.50 7.01 -17.68
C ARG A 44 5.79 7.60 -16.29
N SER A 45 5.01 8.59 -15.87
CA SER A 45 5.20 9.28 -14.59
C SER A 45 5.30 8.35 -13.38
N TRP A 46 4.57 7.23 -13.38
CA TRP A 46 4.60 6.24 -12.30
C TRP A 46 5.80 5.27 -12.35
N GLY A 47 6.60 5.30 -13.41
CA GLY A 47 7.78 4.43 -13.56
C GLY A 47 8.87 4.69 -12.52
N VAL A 48 8.97 5.93 -12.03
CA VAL A 48 9.91 6.28 -10.95
C VAL A 48 9.59 5.54 -9.65
N VAL A 49 8.31 5.31 -9.35
CA VAL A 49 7.87 4.58 -8.16
C VAL A 49 8.21 3.09 -8.28
N VAL A 50 8.03 2.51 -9.47
CA VAL A 50 8.44 1.13 -9.74
C VAL A 50 9.94 0.97 -9.51
N GLN A 51 10.74 1.88 -10.06
CA GLN A 51 12.20 1.86 -9.88
C GLN A 51 12.58 1.99 -8.40
N ARG A 52 11.93 2.91 -7.66
CA ARG A 52 12.15 3.07 -6.21
C ARG A 52 11.83 1.79 -5.43
N CYS A 53 10.73 1.11 -5.76
CA CYS A 53 10.34 -0.16 -5.13
C CYS A 53 11.36 -1.27 -5.44
N ILE A 54 11.78 -1.40 -6.70
CA ILE A 54 12.84 -2.32 -7.12
C ILE A 54 14.12 -2.09 -6.30
N ASP A 55 14.56 -0.85 -6.18
CA ASP A 55 15.79 -0.51 -5.45
C ASP A 55 15.66 -0.75 -3.94
N PHE A 56 14.46 -0.57 -3.38
CA PHE A 56 14.16 -0.99 -2.01
C PHE A 56 14.29 -2.50 -1.82
N LEU A 57 13.66 -3.31 -2.69
CA LEU A 57 13.70 -4.77 -2.60
C LEU A 57 15.11 -5.35 -2.80
N ARG A 58 15.91 -4.75 -3.69
CA ARG A 58 17.33 -5.16 -3.86
C ARG A 58 18.16 -4.92 -2.60
N ARG A 59 17.95 -3.80 -1.92
CA ARG A 59 18.63 -3.47 -0.65
C ARG A 59 18.12 -4.31 0.52
N ASN A 60 16.90 -4.83 0.42
CA ASN A 60 16.23 -5.55 1.50
C ASN A 60 15.71 -6.92 1.00
N PRO A 61 16.58 -7.91 0.78
CA PRO A 61 16.21 -9.18 0.14
C PRO A 61 15.22 -10.05 0.95
N SER A 62 14.98 -9.71 2.22
CA SER A 62 13.92 -10.33 3.03
C SER A 62 12.54 -9.67 2.87
N SER A 63 12.44 -8.63 2.04
CA SER A 63 11.20 -7.94 1.72
C SER A 63 10.62 -8.42 0.40
N SER A 64 9.31 -8.23 0.21
CA SER A 64 8.63 -8.61 -1.03
C SER A 64 7.48 -7.66 -1.37
N VAL A 65 7.07 -7.64 -2.63
CA VAL A 65 5.82 -7.05 -3.08
C VAL A 65 4.89 -8.18 -3.52
N LYS A 66 3.61 -8.14 -3.14
CA LYS A 66 2.63 -9.18 -3.46
C LYS A 66 1.34 -8.59 -3.98
N TRP A 67 0.78 -9.28 -4.96
CA TRP A 67 -0.58 -9.01 -5.40
C TRP A 67 -1.57 -9.67 -4.44
N ILE A 68 -2.58 -8.91 -4.02
CA ILE A 68 -3.72 -9.41 -3.26
C ILE A 68 -5.02 -9.07 -4.00
N ARG A 69 -6.09 -9.80 -3.70
CA ARG A 69 -7.40 -9.48 -4.28
C ARG A 69 -7.92 -8.16 -3.69
N ARG A 70 -8.65 -7.38 -4.48
CA ARG A 70 -9.18 -6.08 -4.06
C ARG A 70 -10.09 -6.17 -2.82
N GLU A 71 -10.80 -7.28 -2.66
CA GLU A 71 -11.65 -7.54 -1.48
C GLU A 71 -10.82 -7.66 -0.19
N GLN A 72 -9.58 -8.12 -0.30
CA GLN A 72 -8.63 -8.19 0.81
C GLN A 72 -7.92 -6.85 1.05
N ASN A 73 -7.89 -5.97 0.04
CA ASN A 73 -7.31 -4.62 0.13
C ASN A 73 -8.37 -3.54 0.43
N CYS A 74 -9.48 -3.90 1.07
CA CYS A 74 -10.65 -3.02 1.22
C CYS A 74 -10.34 -1.75 2.03
N VAL A 75 -9.48 -1.83 3.06
CA VAL A 75 -9.09 -0.68 3.88
C VAL A 75 -8.32 0.36 3.05
N ALA A 76 -7.28 -0.06 2.32
CA ALA A 76 -6.52 0.84 1.45
C ALA A 76 -7.40 1.42 0.34
N HIS A 77 -8.30 0.61 -0.22
CA HIS A 77 -9.26 1.08 -1.22
C HIS A 77 -10.19 2.18 -0.66
N GLN A 78 -10.70 1.99 0.56
CA GLN A 78 -11.60 2.94 1.21
C GLN A 78 -10.86 4.24 1.56
N LEU A 79 -9.61 4.16 2.03
CA LEU A 79 -8.76 5.32 2.27
C LEU A 79 -8.46 6.10 0.98
N ALA A 80 -8.15 5.40 -0.12
CA ALA A 80 -7.91 6.04 -1.41
C ALA A 80 -9.16 6.78 -1.93
N ARG A 81 -10.36 6.20 -1.76
CA ARG A 81 -11.62 6.89 -2.06
C ARG A 81 -11.86 8.10 -1.16
N TRP A 82 -11.57 7.98 0.14
CA TRP A 82 -11.74 9.09 1.08
C TRP A 82 -10.83 10.27 0.73
N ALA A 83 -9.61 10.00 0.26
CA ALA A 83 -8.66 11.02 -0.13
C ALA A 83 -9.15 11.90 -1.31
N GLU A 84 -10.10 11.44 -2.12
CA GLU A 84 -10.73 12.27 -3.16
C GLU A 84 -11.65 13.35 -2.57
N VAL A 85 -12.23 13.09 -1.39
CA VAL A 85 -13.14 14.00 -0.67
C VAL A 85 -12.36 14.87 0.32
N GLU A 86 -11.44 14.27 1.07
CA GLU A 86 -10.66 14.94 2.10
C GLU A 86 -9.17 14.61 1.95
N GLN A 87 -8.44 15.57 1.39
CA GLN A 87 -7.02 15.41 1.05
C GLN A 87 -6.10 15.69 2.26
N ASN A 88 -4.87 15.18 2.20
CA ASN A 88 -3.75 15.54 3.09
C ASN A 88 -4.00 15.30 4.59
N ARG A 89 -4.57 14.15 4.94
CA ARG A 89 -4.71 13.69 6.33
C ARG A 89 -3.67 12.62 6.68
N ASP A 90 -3.19 12.67 7.91
CA ASP A 90 -2.37 11.62 8.54
C ASP A 90 -3.03 11.25 9.88
N TRP A 91 -2.99 9.97 10.21
CA TRP A 91 -3.74 9.35 11.29
C TRP A 91 -2.80 8.58 12.21
N ALA A 92 -1.77 9.25 12.71
CA ALA A 92 -0.75 8.63 13.57
C ALA A 92 -1.28 8.17 14.95
N TYR A 93 -2.34 8.81 15.46
CA TYR A 93 -2.86 8.60 16.82
C TYR A 93 -4.36 8.35 16.89
N SER A 94 -5.03 8.23 15.74
CA SER A 94 -6.49 8.08 15.65
C SER A 94 -6.83 7.21 14.45
N VAL A 95 -8.00 6.58 14.45
CA VAL A 95 -8.48 5.82 13.29
C VAL A 95 -9.39 6.73 12.44
N PRO A 96 -9.22 6.79 11.11
CA PRO A 96 -10.15 7.52 10.25
C PRO A 96 -11.56 6.94 10.27
N ASP A 97 -12.57 7.81 10.36
CA ASP A 97 -13.99 7.39 10.39
C ASP A 97 -14.37 6.52 9.19
N CYS A 98 -13.76 6.76 8.03
CA CYS A 98 -14.07 6.06 6.80
C CYS A 98 -13.71 4.56 6.82
N ILE A 99 -12.86 4.11 7.75
CA ILE A 99 -12.49 2.68 7.89
C ILE A 99 -13.05 2.03 9.17
N ILE A 100 -13.71 2.80 10.05
CA ILE A 100 -14.35 2.26 11.26
C ILE A 100 -15.28 1.08 10.95
N PRO A 101 -16.15 1.12 9.92
CA PRO A 101 -17.04 0.00 9.62
C PRO A 101 -16.28 -1.28 9.22
N LEU A 102 -15.12 -1.16 8.58
CA LEU A 102 -14.28 -2.30 8.21
C LEU A 102 -13.65 -2.93 9.46
N ILE A 103 -13.14 -2.09 10.36
CA ILE A 103 -12.56 -2.54 11.64
C ILE A 103 -13.63 -3.21 12.51
N GLN A 104 -14.83 -2.63 12.62
CA GLN A 104 -15.94 -3.22 13.37
C GLN A 104 -16.35 -4.58 12.81
N LYS A 105 -16.38 -4.72 11.47
CA LYS A 105 -16.66 -5.99 10.82
C LYS A 105 -15.61 -7.04 11.18
N ASP A 106 -14.32 -6.70 11.19
CA ASP A 106 -13.24 -7.61 11.55
C ASP A 106 -13.29 -7.99 13.04
N LEU A 107 -13.55 -7.03 13.92
CA LEU A 107 -13.73 -7.25 15.37
C LEU A 107 -14.97 -8.10 15.69
N GLY A 108 -16.04 -7.99 14.90
CA GLY A 108 -17.25 -8.80 15.04
C GLY A 108 -17.06 -10.30 14.77
N PHE A 109 -15.90 -10.70 14.23
CA PHE A 109 -15.48 -12.12 14.12
C PHE A 109 -14.69 -12.61 15.34
N CYS A 110 -14.30 -11.74 16.27
CA CYS A 110 -13.77 -12.15 17.56
C CYS A 110 -14.94 -12.39 18.53
N ASN A 111 -15.51 -13.60 18.51
CA ASN A 111 -16.24 -14.08 19.68
C ASN A 111 -15.28 -14.00 20.89
N PRO A 112 -15.69 -13.39 22.02
CA PRO A 112 -14.91 -13.50 23.24
C PRO A 112 -14.79 -14.99 23.62
N LEU A 113 -13.55 -15.42 23.88
CA LEU A 113 -13.25 -16.72 24.50
C LEU A 113 -13.92 -16.85 25.87
#